data_AF-A0A7C5SNH4-F1
#
_entry.id   AF-A0A7C5SNH4-F1
#
_cell.length_a   1.000
_cell.length_b   1.000
_cell.length_c   1.000
_cell.angle_alpha   90.00
_cell.angle_beta   90.00
_cell.angle_gamma   90.00
#
_symmetry.space_group_name_H-M   'P 1'
#
loop_
_entity.id
_entity.type
_entity.pdbx_description
1 polymer ?
#
loop_
_entity_poly.entity_id
_entity_poly.type
_entity_poly.pdbx_seq_one_letter_code
_entity_poly.pdbx_strand_id
1 'polypeptide(L)' 'SDRKTSISYLQRKLQIGYNRSANIIEQLEANGVLSPPNNKGNREILL' A
#
# COMPACT_ATOMS: atom_id res chain seq x y z
N SER A 1 8.01 -1.73 13.78
CA SER A 1 7.00 -2.81 13.80
C SER A 1 5.78 -2.56 12.93
N ASP A 2 5.67 -1.44 12.20
CA ASP A 2 4.49 -1.18 11.35
C ASP A 2 4.83 -1.53 9.89
N ARG A 3 4.48 -2.75 9.46
CA ARG A 3 4.56 -3.20 8.05
C ARG A 3 3.21 -3.07 7.35
N LYS A 4 2.39 -2.11 7.76
CA LYS A 4 1.05 -1.89 7.19
C LYS A 4 1.17 -1.13 5.89
N THR A 5 0.59 -1.71 4.85
CA THR A 5 0.61 -1.20 3.47
C THR A 5 -0.80 -1.00 2.93
N SER A 6 -1.82 -1.06 3.80
CA SER A 6 -3.19 -0.86 3.36
C SER A 6 -3.41 0.59 2.92
N ILE A 7 -4.31 0.78 1.95
CA ILE A 7 -4.69 2.11 1.44
C ILE A 7 -5.08 3.02 2.61
N SER A 8 -5.94 2.55 3.53
CA SER A 8 -6.40 3.30 4.69
C SER A 8 -5.26 3.68 5.66
N TYR A 9 -4.20 2.88 5.72
CA TYR A 9 -3.02 3.21 6.51
C TYR A 9 -2.28 4.40 5.87
N LEU A 10 -2.04 4.36 4.56
CA LEU A 10 -1.42 5.47 3.83
C LEU A 10 -2.26 6.73 3.88
N GLN A 11 -3.59 6.62 3.80
CA GLN A 11 -4.50 7.76 3.92
C GLN A 11 -4.26 8.54 5.22
N ARG A 12 -4.19 7.83 6.36
CA ARG A 12 -3.96 8.46 7.68
C ARG A 12 -2.52 8.93 7.85
N LYS A 13 -1.56 8.13 7.41
CA LYS A 13 -0.13 8.41 7.61
C LYS A 13 0.35 9.61 6.78
N LEU A 14 -0.16 9.75 5.57
CA LEU A 14 0.21 10.81 4.63
C LEU A 14 -0.84 11.93 4.52
N GLN A 15 -1.98 11.78 5.20
CA GLN A 15 -3.12 12.72 5.17
C GLN A 15 -3.63 12.99 3.75
N ILE A 16 -3.84 11.92 2.98
CA ILE A 16 -4.30 11.97 1.59
C ILE A 16 -5.59 11.19 1.38
N GLY A 17 -6.32 11.53 0.31
CA GLY A 17 -7.55 10.84 -0.09
C GLY A 17 -7.30 9.43 -0.61
N TYR A 18 -8.37 8.62 -0.65
CA TYR A 18 -8.36 7.22 -1.05
C TYR A 18 -7.68 7.00 -2.41
N ASN A 19 -8.07 7.76 -3.44
CA ASN A 19 -7.53 7.61 -4.79
C ASN A 19 -6.02 7.84 -4.86
N ARG A 20 -5.50 8.83 -4.11
CA ARG A 20 -4.05 9.08 -4.08
C ARG A 20 -3.32 7.94 -3.38
N SER A 21 -3.88 7.42 -2.28
CA SER A 21 -3.31 6.25 -1.61
C SER A 21 -3.34 4.99 -2.47
N ALA A 22 -4.42 4.75 -3.22
CA ALA A 22 -4.53 3.64 -4.15
C ALA A 22 -3.45 3.71 -5.25
N ASN A 23 -3.29 4.88 -5.88
CA ASN A 23 -2.25 5.10 -6.88
C ASN A 23 -0.83 4.86 -6.33
N ILE A 24 -0.56 5.27 -5.08
CA ILE A 24 0.73 5.01 -4.44
C ILE A 24 0.95 3.50 -4.27
N ILE A 25 -0.07 2.75 -3.85
CA ILE A 25 0.03 1.29 -3.71
C ILE A 25 0.33 0.63 -5.05
N GLU A 26 -0.37 1.00 -6.12
CA GLU A 26 -0.12 0.47 -7.46
C GLU A 26 1.30 0.78 -7.94
N GLN A 27 1.80 1.99 -7.70
CA GLN A 27 3.18 2.35 -8.04
C GLN A 27 4.20 1.57 -7.22
N LEU A 28 3.95 1.36 -5.93
CA LEU A 28 4.85 0.56 -5.08
C LEU A 28 4.85 -0.91 -5.48
N GLU A 29 3.72 -1.46 -5.92
CA GLU A 29 3.61 -2.81 -6.47
C GLU A 29 4.36 -2.91 -7.81
N ALA A 30 4.15 -1.95 -8.73
CA ALA A 30 4.84 -1.90 -10.02
C ALA A 30 6.36 -1.74 -9.91
N ASN A 31 6.83 -1.02 -8.88
CA ASN A 31 8.25 -0.85 -8.59
C ASN A 31 8.86 -2.04 -7.82
N GLY A 32 8.09 -3.09 -7.51
CA GLY A 32 8.57 -4.27 -6.79
C GLY A 32 8.83 -4.04 -5.29
N VAL A 33 8.30 -2.96 -4.72
CA VAL A 33 8.40 -2.66 -3.28
C VAL A 33 7.34 -3.42 -2.48
N LEU A 34 6.17 -3.62 -3.07
CA LEU A 34 5.07 -4.39 -2.49
C LEU A 34 4.85 -5.70 -3.24
N SER A 35 4.43 -6.73 -2.51
CA SER A 35 3.91 -7.96 -3.09
C SER A 35 2.59 -7.70 -3.84
N PRO A 36 2.20 -8.61 -4.75
CA PRO A 36 0.83 -8.69 -5.22
C PRO A 36 -0.16 -8.80 -4.04
N PRO A 37 -1.42 -8.35 -4.21
CA PRO A 37 -2.45 -8.50 -3.20
C PRO A 37 -2.74 -9.99 -2.94
N ASN A 38 -2.81 -10.38 -1.66
CA ASN A 38 -3.27 -11.70 -1.27
C ASN A 38 -4.81 -11.82 -1.35
N ASN A 39 -5.37 -13.00 -1.04
CA ASN A 39 -6.82 -13.24 -1.02
C ASN A 39 -7.64 -12.29 -0.13
N LYS A 40 -7.00 -11.55 0.78
CA LYS A 40 -7.63 -10.55 1.65
C LYS A 40 -7.39 -9.10 1.19
N GLY A 41 -6.77 -8.91 0.02
CA GLY A 41 -6.41 -7.59 -0.53
C GLY A 41 -5.22 -6.92 0.16
N ASN A 42 -4.53 -7.64 1.05
CA ASN A 42 -3.35 -7.12 1.75
C ASN A 42 -2.09 -7.37 0.92
N ARG A 43 -1.11 -6.48 1.05
CA ARG A 43 0.19 -6.55 0.38
C ARG A 43 1.29 -6.57 1.43
N GLU A 44 2.39 -7.24 1.15
CA GLU A 44 3.55 -7.27 2.03
C GLU A 44 4.68 -6.40 1.47
N ILE A 45 5.51 -5.84 2.36
CA ILE A 45 6.69 -5.07 1.96
C ILE A 45 7.80 -6.08 1.65
N LEU A 46 8.39 -5.99 0.45
CA LEU A 46 9.46 -6.88 -0.01
C LEU A 46 10.88 -6.40 0.35
N LEU A 47 11.00 -5.15 0.83
CA LEU A 47 12.24 -4.52 1.31
C LEU A 47 12.56 -4.85 2.78
#